data_AF-A0A940UUT9-F1
#
_entry.id   AF-A0A940UUT9-F1
#
_cell.length_a   1.000
_cell.length_b   1.000
_cell.length_c   1.000
_cell.angle_alpha   90.00
_cell.angle_beta   90.00
_cell.angle_gamma   90.00
#
_symmetry.space_group_name_H-M   'P 1'
#
loop_
_entity.id
_entity.type
_entity.pdbx_description
1 polymer ?
#
loop_
_entity_poly.entity_id
_entity_poly.type
_entity_poly.pdbx_seq_one_letter_code
_entity_poly.pdbx_strand_id
1 'polypeptide(L)' 'HLPENLRASLPDLKMTVHSWDEQSRSRFAIINNKNLKEGDYIAPELKVEHITQNGAILNYQGHTFLLGIN' A
#
# COMPACT_ATOMS: atom_id res chain seq x y z
N HIS A 1 -12.81 3.97 -5.44
CA HIS A 1 -12.46 3.93 -6.87
C HIS A 1 -11.50 5.08 -7.14
N LEU A 2 -10.34 4.81 -7.73
CA LEU A 2 -9.31 5.83 -7.98
C LEU A 2 -9.58 6.47 -9.36
N PRO A 3 -9.65 7.81 -9.48
CA PRO A 3 -9.75 8.50 -10.76
C PRO A 3 -8.63 8.09 -11.74
N GLU A 4 -8.95 7.96 -13.03
CA GLU A 4 -8.01 7.49 -14.05
C GLU A 4 -6.75 8.36 -14.19
N ASN A 5 -6.88 9.69 -14.07
CA ASN A 5 -5.75 10.61 -14.09
C ASN A 5 -4.78 10.37 -12.91
N LEU A 6 -5.31 10.02 -11.74
CA LEU A 6 -4.50 9.68 -10.57
C LEU A 6 -3.86 8.30 -10.73
N ARG A 7 -4.62 7.33 -11.26
CA ARG A 7 -4.10 5.98 -11.56
C ARG A 7 -2.91 6.05 -12.52
N ALA A 8 -2.99 6.87 -13.57
CA ALA A 8 -1.89 7.04 -14.53
C ALA A 8 -0.64 7.72 -13.94
N SER A 9 -0.80 8.44 -12.81
CA SER A 9 0.29 9.13 -12.12
C SER A 9 0.92 8.30 -10.99
N LEU A 10 0.34 7.14 -10.67
CA LEU A 10 0.92 6.24 -9.68
C LEU A 10 2.25 5.69 -10.20
N PRO A 11 3.26 5.53 -9.33
CA PRO A 11 4.42 4.72 -9.68
C PRO A 11 3.98 3.28 -9.96
N ASP A 12 4.81 2.52 -10.66
CA ASP A 12 4.61 1.06 -10.72
C ASP A 12 4.64 0.50 -9.29
N LEU A 13 3.62 -0.27 -8.92
CA LEU A 13 3.43 -0.79 -7.56
C LEU A 13 3.54 -2.30 -7.59
N LYS A 14 4.66 -2.80 -7.07
CA LYS A 14 4.89 -4.24 -6.94
C LYS A 14 5.06 -4.64 -5.49
N MET A 15 4.05 -5.33 -4.96
CA MET A 15 4.12 -5.96 -3.65
C MET A 15 4.75 -7.35 -3.81
N THR A 16 5.94 -7.55 -3.23
CA THR A 16 6.67 -8.83 -3.31
C THR A 16 6.56 -9.65 -2.02
N VAL A 17 6.29 -8.99 -0.90
CA VAL A 17 6.01 -9.65 0.38
C VAL A 17 4.81 -8.97 1.01
N HIS A 18 3.92 -9.80 1.56
CA HIS A 18 2.79 -9.39 2.36
C HIS A 18 2.80 -10.22 3.65
N SER A 19 2.89 -9.54 4.79
CA SER A 19 2.80 -10.15 6.11
C SER A 19 1.68 -9.49 6.89
N TRP A 20 0.62 -10.25 7.10
CA TRP A 20 -0.50 -9.86 7.94
C TRP A 20 -0.54 -10.72 9.21
N ASP A 21 -0.88 -10.09 10.33
CA ASP A 21 -1.03 -10.68 11.66
C ASP A 21 -2.14 -9.92 12.39
N GLU A 22 -2.77 -10.55 13.40
CA GLU A 22 -3.76 -9.91 14.26
C GLU A 22 -3.14 -8.74 15.06
N GLN A 23 -1.85 -8.81 15.37
CA GLN A 23 -1.10 -7.76 16.03
C GLN A 23 -0.56 -6.76 15.01
N SER A 24 -1.09 -5.53 15.05
CA SER A 24 -0.80 -4.49 14.04
C SER A 24 0.70 -4.18 13.87
N ARG A 25 1.49 -4.28 14.94
CA ARG A 25 2.94 -3.97 14.95
C ARG A 25 3.79 -4.94 14.15
N SER A 26 3.30 -6.16 13.94
CA SER A 26 3.98 -7.22 13.20
C SER A 26 3.67 -7.19 11.71
N ARG A 27 2.67 -6.40 11.28
CA ARG A 27 2.27 -6.29 9.89
C ARG A 27 3.29 -5.47 9.10
N PHE A 28 3.70 -5.99 7.94
CA PHE A 28 4.54 -5.26 7.00
C PHE A 28 4.33 -5.75 5.57
N ALA A 29 4.68 -4.91 4.61
CA ALA A 29 4.70 -5.25 3.19
C ALA A 29 6.02 -4.81 2.57
N ILE A 30 6.51 -5.57 1.59
CA ILE A 30 7.60 -5.10 0.73
C ILE A 30 6.96 -4.63 -0.57
N ILE A 31 6.95 -3.32 -0.79
CA ILE A 31 6.43 -2.68 -2.01
C ILE A 31 7.56 -1.86 -2.63
N ASN A 32 7.83 -2.07 -3.92
CA ASN A 32 8.90 -1.40 -4.65
C ASN A 32 10.26 -1.52 -3.93
N ASN A 33 10.55 -2.72 -3.43
CA ASN A 33 11.78 -3.07 -2.69
C ASN A 33 11.96 -2.33 -1.35
N LYS A 34 10.93 -1.64 -0.84
CA LYS A 34 10.93 -1.00 0.49
C LYS A 34 10.11 -1.82 1.47
N ASN A 35 10.66 -2.06 2.66
CA ASN A 35 9.92 -2.63 3.78
C ASN A 35 9.07 -1.52 4.43
N LEU A 36 7.76 -1.70 4.43
CA LEU A 36 6.78 -0.67 4.80
C LEU A 36 5.82 -1.20 5.86
N LYS A 37 5.47 -0.31 6.79
CA LYS A 37 4.43 -0.50 7.80
C LYS A 37 3.26 0.45 7.54
N GLU A 38 2.18 0.24 8.27
CA GLU A 38 1.07 1.20 8.32
C GLU A 38 1.58 2.57 8.80
N GLY A 39 1.22 3.63 8.08
CA GLY A 39 1.71 4.97 8.31
C GLY A 39 2.84 5.40 7.37
N ASP A 40 3.58 4.45 6.78
CA ASP A 40 4.74 4.77 5.95
C ASP A 40 4.35 5.28 4.56
N TYR A 41 5.23 6.10 3.99
CA TYR A 41 5.09 6.62 2.62
C TYR A 41 5.93 5.81 1.64
N ILE A 42 5.30 5.36 0.56
CA ILE A 42 5.96 4.68 -0.57
C ILE A 42 6.65 5.71 -1.46
N ALA A 43 5.94 6.81 -1.72
CA ALA A 43 6.30 7.97 -2.54
C ALA A 43 5.59 9.23 -1.98
N PRO A 44 5.90 10.45 -2.46
CA PRO A 44 5.16 11.65 -2.07
C PRO A 44 3.66 11.46 -2.27
N GLU A 45 2.86 11.84 -1.27
CA GLU A 45 1.40 11.69 -1.24
C GLU A 45 0.87 10.24 -1.35
N LEU A 46 1.73 9.22 -1.40
CA LEU A 46 1.35 7.81 -1.47
C LEU A 46 1.73 7.09 -0.18
N LYS A 47 0.72 6.80 0.64
CA LYS A 47 0.87 6.26 1.99
C LYS A 47 0.26 4.87 2.11
N VAL A 48 0.85 4.02 2.95
CA VAL A 48 0.23 2.78 3.44
C VAL A 48 -0.72 3.14 4.58
N GLU A 49 -2.03 3.06 4.37
CA GLU A 49 -3.00 3.28 5.45
C GLU A 49 -3.17 2.05 6.30
N HIS A 50 -3.40 0.89 5.66
CA HIS A 50 -3.61 -0.37 6.38
C HIS A 50 -2.99 -1.55 5.64
N ILE A 51 -2.47 -2.50 6.41
CA ILE A 51 -2.09 -3.82 5.93
C ILE A 51 -3.18 -4.78 6.41
N THR A 52 -3.92 -5.34 5.45
CA THR A 52 -5.08 -6.20 5.68
C THR A 52 -4.78 -7.62 5.23
N GLN A 53 -5.66 -8.57 5.55
CA GLN A 53 -5.53 -9.96 5.08
C GLN A 53 -5.47 -10.07 3.55
N ASN A 54 -6.07 -9.12 2.83
CA ASN A 54 -6.21 -9.19 1.37
C ASN A 54 -5.13 -8.39 0.62
N GLY A 55 -4.24 -7.70 1.34
CA GLY A 55 -3.23 -6.82 0.75
C GLY A 55 -3.06 -5.52 1.52
N ALA A 56 -2.54 -4.48 0.85
CA ALA A 56 -2.32 -3.16 1.44
C ALA A 56 -3.35 -2.14 0.94
N ILE A 57 -4.05 -1.48 1.86
CA ILE A 57 -4.84 -0.28 1.56
C ILE A 57 -3.88 0.89 1.50
N LEU A 58 -3.81 1.52 0.33
CA LEU A 58 -2.99 2.69 0.07
C LEU A 58 -3.87 3.94 -0.06
N ASN A 59 -3.33 5.08 0.33
CA ASN A 59 -3.94 6.40 0.10
C ASN A 59 -3.03 7.19 -0.82
N TYR A 60 -3.60 7.66 -1.93
CA TYR A 60 -2.95 8.58 -2.83
C TYR A 60 -3.81 9.84 -2.99
N GLN A 61 -3.29 10.98 -2.52
CA GLN A 61 -3.97 12.28 -2.64
C GLN A 61 -5.42 12.27 -2.10
N GLY A 62 -5.67 11.56 -1.00
CA GLY A 62 -6.99 11.43 -0.38
C GLY A 62 -7.86 10.30 -0.93
N HIS A 63 -7.40 9.55 -1.93
CA HIS A 63 -8.12 8.42 -2.50
C HIS A 63 -7.53 7.09 -2.04
N THR A 64 -8.37 6.24 -1.45
CA THR A 64 -7.96 4.91 -1.01
C THR A 64 -8.22 3.83 -2.06
N PHE A 65 -7.29 2.89 -2.16
CA PHE A 65 -7.42 1.70 -3.02
C PHE A 65 -6.66 0.51 -2.44
N LEU A 66 -7.10 -0.70 -2.78
CA LEU A 66 -6.45 -1.95 -2.37
C LEU A 66 -5.39 -2.35 -3.41
N LEU A 67 -4.15 -2.50 -2.96
CA LEU A 67 -3.13 -3.28 -3.64
C LEU A 67 -3.22 -4.72 -3.15
N GLY A 68 -3.85 -5.58 -3.95
CA GLY A 68 -4.10 -6.97 -3.61
C GLY A 68 -2.84 -7.84 -3.64
N ILE A 69 -2.90 -8.96 -2.93
CA ILE A 69 -1.94 -10.07 -3.10
C ILE A 69 -2.21 -10.68 -4.48
N ASN A 70 -1.17 -10.76 -5.33
CA ASN A 70 -1.24 -11.46 -6.63
C ASN A 70 -1.13 -12.98 -6.46
#